data_AF-A0A561ST73-F1
#
_entry.id   AF-A0A561ST73-F1
#
_cell.length_a   1.000
_cell.length_b   1.000
_cell.length_c   1.000
_cell.angle_alpha   90.00
_cell.angle_beta   90.00
_cell.angle_gamma   90.00
#
_symmetry.space_group_name_H-M   'P 1'
#
loop_
_entity.id
_entity.type
_entity.pdbx_description
1 polymer ?
#
loop_
_entity_poly.entity_id
_entity_poly.type
_entity_poly.pdbx_seq_one_letter_code
_entity_poly.pdbx_strand_id
1 'polypeptide(L)'
;MPRRLLAVPVAALILAGCGATDPPPPPQVTFTAGAASVVARPAQYCDVELTQCLTDVAAPVRFAVPPGTPVQVTVPPEIAETPWQVVFSYADAAGTATDERSPVFAPNARSDWTLQLGGPEDRLLTAEVQQYGPPPQPNPQTGEMEFPIRASWVLNAS
;
A
#
# COMPACT_ATOMS: atom_id res chain seq x y z
N MET A 1 -17.74 -19.87 -73.28
CA MET A 1 -18.14 -19.47 -71.91
C MET A 1 -17.12 -20.03 -70.93
N PRO A 2 -16.30 -19.18 -70.28
CA PRO A 2 -16.22 -19.22 -68.82
C PRO A 2 -16.11 -17.80 -68.22
N ARG A 3 -17.03 -17.42 -67.33
CA ARG A 3 -16.98 -17.52 -65.85
C ARG A 3 -16.30 -16.30 -65.22
N ARG A 4 -17.13 -15.27 -64.97
CA ARG A 4 -16.82 -14.06 -64.20
C ARG A 4 -16.42 -14.46 -62.77
N LEU A 5 -15.25 -14.04 -62.32
CA LEU A 5 -14.86 -14.08 -60.91
C LEU A 5 -15.04 -12.68 -60.34
N LEU A 6 -16.03 -12.52 -59.46
CA LEU A 6 -16.19 -11.31 -58.63
C LEU A 6 -15.07 -11.31 -57.58
N ALA A 7 -14.27 -10.24 -57.57
CA ALA A 7 -13.32 -9.97 -56.51
C ALA A 7 -14.05 -9.34 -55.31
N VAL A 8 -13.97 -9.99 -54.15
CA VAL A 8 -14.45 -9.46 -52.86
C VAL A 8 -13.25 -8.80 -52.18
N PRO A 9 -13.30 -7.50 -51.82
CA PRO A 9 -12.23 -6.88 -51.07
C PRO A 9 -12.36 -7.27 -49.59
N VAL A 10 -11.37 -8.00 -49.08
CA VAL A 10 -11.19 -8.26 -47.65
C VAL A 10 -10.65 -6.98 -47.03
N ALA A 11 -11.50 -6.25 -46.31
CA ALA A 11 -11.08 -5.11 -45.50
C ALA A 11 -10.34 -5.63 -44.26
N ALA A 12 -9.03 -5.44 -44.22
CA ALA A 12 -8.21 -5.68 -43.04
C ALA A 12 -8.50 -4.60 -41.99
N LEU A 13 -9.27 -4.96 -40.96
CA LEU A 13 -9.42 -4.17 -39.74
C LEU A 13 -8.12 -4.27 -38.94
N ILE A 14 -7.26 -3.26 -39.07
CA ILE A 14 -6.06 -3.11 -38.24
C ILE A 14 -6.53 -2.58 -36.89
N LEU A 15 -6.72 -3.48 -35.93
CA LEU A 15 -6.88 -3.12 -34.51
C LEU A 15 -5.57 -2.52 -34.03
N ALA A 16 -5.49 -1.18 -34.01
CA ALA A 16 -4.43 -0.46 -33.30
C ALA A 16 -4.62 -0.73 -31.79
N GLY A 17 -3.93 -1.75 -31.29
CA GLY A 17 -3.76 -1.96 -29.86
C GLY A 17 -2.91 -0.82 -29.30
N CYS A 18 -3.52 0.09 -28.56
CA CYS A 18 -2.81 1.02 -27.69
C CYS A 18 -2.17 0.22 -26.55
N GLY A 19 -1.02 -0.40 -26.83
CA GLY A 19 -0.17 -0.95 -25.79
C GLY A 19 0.37 0.20 -24.97
N ALA A 20 -0.23 0.46 -23.80
CA ALA A 20 0.38 1.32 -22.80
C ALA A 20 1.67 0.61 -22.34
N THR A 21 2.81 1.12 -22.79
CA THR A 21 4.16 0.67 -22.42
C THR A 21 4.59 1.13 -21.03
N ASP A 22 3.68 1.74 -20.27
CA ASP A 22 3.97 2.25 -18.94
C ASP A 22 3.96 1.10 -17.91
N PRO A 23 4.88 1.09 -16.94
CA PRO A 23 4.83 0.16 -15.82
C PRO A 23 3.46 0.26 -15.11
N PRO A 24 2.95 -0.86 -14.56
CA PRO A 24 1.74 -0.81 -13.75
C PRO A 24 1.92 0.19 -12.59
N PRO A 25 0.86 0.93 -12.22
CA PRO A 25 0.94 1.89 -11.13
C PRO A 25 1.29 1.18 -9.81
N PRO A 26 1.99 1.86 -8.87
CA PRO A 26 2.27 1.29 -7.57
C PRO A 26 0.99 0.86 -6.83
N PRO A 27 1.05 -0.21 -6.00
CA PRO A 27 -0.11 -0.70 -5.26
C PRO A 27 -0.61 0.35 -4.26
N GLN A 28 -1.91 0.30 -3.96
CA GLN A 28 -2.59 1.26 -3.10
C GLN A 28 -3.22 0.56 -1.90
N VAL A 29 -3.18 1.19 -0.73
CA VAL A 29 -3.76 0.68 0.50
C VAL A 29 -5.08 1.39 0.77
N THR A 30 -6.09 0.65 1.22
CA THR A 30 -7.37 1.24 1.64
C THR A 30 -7.45 1.25 3.17
N PHE A 31 -7.79 2.41 3.73
CA PHE A 31 -8.15 2.56 5.14
C PHE A 31 -9.65 2.83 5.25
N THR A 32 -10.33 2.12 6.13
CA THR A 32 -11.78 2.27 6.34
C THR A 32 -12.06 2.50 7.82
N ALA A 33 -12.84 3.53 8.15
CA ALA A 33 -13.30 3.82 9.50
C ALA A 33 -14.81 4.07 9.48
N GLY A 34 -15.56 3.22 10.19
CA GLY A 34 -17.02 3.22 10.13
C GLY A 34 -17.53 2.98 8.70
N ALA A 35 -18.26 3.95 8.13
CA ALA A 35 -18.83 3.87 6.78
C ALA A 35 -17.99 4.58 5.71
N ALA A 36 -16.88 5.21 6.08
CA ALA A 36 -16.02 5.95 5.17
C ALA A 36 -14.74 5.18 4.87
N SER A 37 -14.14 5.43 3.71
CA SER A 37 -12.82 4.91 3.34
C SER A 37 -11.99 5.94 2.59
N VAL A 38 -10.68 5.75 2.64
CA VAL A 38 -9.68 6.53 1.87
C VAL A 38 -8.65 5.58 1.28
N VAL A 39 -8.16 5.92 0.10
CA VAL A 39 -7.14 5.13 -0.61
C VAL A 39 -5.83 5.91 -0.60
N ALA A 40 -4.79 5.30 -0.04
CA ALA A 40 -3.45 5.86 0.02
C ALA A 40 -2.59 5.30 -1.12
N ARG A 41 -1.90 6.21 -1.81
CA ARG A 41 -0.76 5.89 -2.68
C ARG A 41 0.50 5.77 -1.82
N PRO A 42 1.56 5.07 -2.27
CA PRO A 42 2.75 4.93 -1.46
C PRO A 42 3.46 6.29 -1.29
N ALA A 43 3.84 6.61 -0.05
CA ALA A 43 4.71 7.74 0.27
C ALA A 43 6.15 7.44 -0.10
N GLN A 44 6.56 6.18 0.04
CA GLN A 44 7.80 5.64 -0.50
C GLN A 44 7.50 4.34 -1.26
N TYR A 45 8.14 4.15 -2.41
CA TYR A 45 8.07 2.92 -3.18
C TYR A 45 9.41 2.66 -3.89
N CYS A 46 10.15 1.67 -3.42
CA CYS A 46 11.39 1.20 -4.04
C CYS A 46 11.15 -0.07 -4.87
N ASP A 47 12.02 -0.36 -5.84
CA ASP A 47 12.17 -1.69 -6.44
C ASP A 47 12.52 -2.76 -5.37
N VAL A 48 12.61 -4.03 -5.79
CA VAL A 48 12.89 -5.13 -4.84
C VAL A 48 14.31 -5.02 -4.31
N GLU A 49 15.25 -4.58 -5.14
CA GLU A 49 16.66 -4.42 -4.84
C GLU A 49 16.99 -3.14 -4.02
N LEU A 50 15.99 -2.29 -3.76
CA LEU A 50 16.13 -0.99 -3.08
C LEU A 50 17.08 -0.01 -3.77
N THR A 51 17.24 -0.12 -5.08
CA THR A 51 18.12 0.75 -5.88
C THR A 51 17.36 1.90 -6.53
N GLN A 52 16.07 1.73 -6.80
CA GLN A 52 15.23 2.71 -7.44
C GLN A 52 14.04 3.07 -6.54
N CYS A 53 14.18 4.15 -5.79
CA CYS A 53 13.17 4.62 -4.85
C CYS A 53 12.44 5.87 -5.36
N LEU A 54 11.12 5.81 -5.32
CA LEU A 54 10.23 6.94 -5.52
C LEU A 54 9.71 7.41 -4.16
N THR A 55 9.76 8.72 -3.93
CA THR A 55 9.16 9.36 -2.75
C THR A 55 8.14 10.39 -3.21
N ASP A 56 6.90 10.28 -2.72
CA ASP A 56 5.83 11.24 -2.94
C ASP A 56 5.41 11.86 -1.60
N VAL A 57 5.95 13.04 -1.30
CA VAL A 57 5.66 13.77 -0.04
C VAL A 57 4.20 14.22 0.06
N ALA A 58 3.45 14.20 -1.05
CA ALA A 58 2.03 14.54 -1.10
C ALA A 58 1.13 13.28 -1.07
N ALA A 59 1.69 12.08 -1.08
CA ALA A 59 0.94 10.83 -1.00
C ALA A 59 0.26 10.57 0.35
N PRO A 60 0.78 11.00 1.52
CA PRO A 60 0.08 10.80 2.79
C PRO A 60 -1.33 11.37 2.75
N VAL A 61 -2.32 10.53 3.06
CA VAL A 61 -3.73 10.92 3.02
C VAL A 61 -4.17 11.48 4.38
N ARG A 62 -5.14 12.38 4.39
CA ARG A 62 -5.84 12.79 5.62
C ARG A 62 -7.17 12.08 5.70
N PHE A 63 -7.51 11.57 6.89
CA PHE A 63 -8.74 10.84 7.10
C PHE A 63 -9.33 11.11 8.47
N ALA A 64 -10.63 11.41 8.52
CA ALA A 64 -11.32 11.61 9.78
C ALA A 64 -11.56 10.26 10.47
N VAL A 65 -10.91 10.07 11.62
CA VAL A 65 -11.05 8.87 12.45
C VAL A 65 -11.50 9.32 13.84
N PRO A 66 -12.79 9.20 14.17
CA PRO A 66 -13.27 9.57 15.49
C PRO A 66 -12.58 8.76 16.60
N PRO A 67 -12.49 9.28 17.84
CA PRO A 67 -11.93 8.55 18.97
C PRO A 67 -12.56 7.16 19.13
N GLY A 68 -11.74 6.18 19.50
CA GLY A 68 -12.17 4.79 19.70
C GLY A 68 -12.67 4.06 18.44
N THR A 69 -12.65 4.69 17.26
CA THR A 69 -13.15 4.07 16.02
C THR A 69 -12.10 3.12 15.45
N PRO A 70 -12.44 1.83 15.23
CA PRO A 70 -11.52 0.89 14.59
C PRO A 70 -11.22 1.32 13.15
N VAL A 71 -9.98 1.14 12.71
CA VAL A 71 -9.57 1.36 11.32
C VAL A 71 -9.25 0.02 10.66
N GLN A 72 -10.05 -0.38 9.68
CA GLN A 72 -9.74 -1.52 8.83
C GLN A 72 -8.72 -1.10 7.77
N VAL A 73 -7.59 -1.77 7.76
CA VAL A 73 -6.54 -1.67 6.74
C VAL A 73 -6.73 -2.82 5.76
N THR A 74 -6.78 -2.53 4.46
CA THR A 74 -6.83 -3.53 3.40
C THR A 74 -5.70 -3.28 2.41
N VAL A 75 -4.94 -4.33 2.11
CA VAL A 75 -3.80 -4.30 1.22
C VAL A 75 -4.06 -5.19 0.00
N PRO A 76 -3.56 -4.82 -1.19
CA PRO A 76 -3.70 -5.62 -2.40
C PRO A 76 -2.66 -6.77 -2.41
N PRO A 77 -2.79 -7.74 -3.33
CA PRO A 77 -1.93 -8.92 -3.40
C PRO A 77 -0.43 -8.61 -3.42
N GLU A 78 -0.02 -7.57 -4.15
CA GLU A 78 1.39 -7.15 -4.29
C GLU A 78 2.05 -6.80 -2.94
N ILE A 79 1.23 -6.46 -1.93
CA ILE A 79 1.68 -6.26 -0.55
C ILE A 79 1.50 -7.55 0.26
N ALA A 80 0.31 -8.18 0.18
CA ALA A 80 -0.02 -9.36 0.97
C ALA A 80 0.89 -10.58 0.69
N GLU A 81 1.45 -10.68 -0.51
CA GLU A 81 2.39 -11.73 -0.92
C GLU A 81 3.79 -11.57 -0.31
N THR A 82 4.04 -10.49 0.44
CA THR A 82 5.32 -10.19 1.10
C THR A 82 5.10 -9.99 2.61
N PRO A 83 6.16 -9.96 3.44
CA PRO A 83 5.99 -9.57 4.82
C PRO A 83 5.57 -8.10 4.92
N TRP A 84 4.58 -7.80 5.76
CA TRP A 84 4.11 -6.44 5.98
C TRP A 84 3.61 -6.23 7.41
N GLN A 85 3.55 -4.97 7.85
CA GLN A 85 3.01 -4.58 9.15
C GLN A 85 2.29 -3.24 9.07
N VAL A 86 1.57 -2.88 10.13
CA VAL A 86 1.01 -1.55 10.35
C VAL A 86 1.71 -0.96 11.58
N VAL A 87 2.37 0.18 11.41
CA VAL A 87 2.88 0.99 12.54
C VAL A 87 1.96 2.18 12.71
N PHE A 88 1.72 2.60 13.96
CA PHE A 88 0.77 3.68 14.21
C PHE A 88 1.12 4.41 15.50
N SER A 89 0.68 5.66 15.57
CA SER A 89 0.74 6.46 16.79
C SER A 89 -0.66 6.91 17.16
N TYR A 90 -0.96 6.94 18.44
CA TYR A 90 -2.21 7.44 18.97
C TYR A 90 -1.97 8.31 20.21
N ALA A 91 -2.92 9.20 20.51
CA ALA A 91 -2.94 9.97 21.75
C ALA A 91 -4.04 9.47 22.66
N ASP A 92 -3.75 9.36 23.95
CA ASP A 92 -4.77 9.12 24.98
C ASP A 92 -5.62 10.38 25.24
N ALA A 93 -6.60 10.27 26.16
CA ALA A 93 -7.45 11.39 26.57
C ALA A 93 -6.69 12.58 27.18
N ALA A 94 -5.48 12.37 27.70
CA ALA A 94 -4.61 13.42 28.22
C ALA A 94 -3.75 14.08 27.12
N GLY A 95 -3.80 13.55 25.90
CA GLY A 95 -2.99 14.00 24.77
C GLY A 95 -1.59 13.37 24.72
N THR A 96 -1.32 12.36 25.53
CA THR A 96 -0.02 11.67 25.54
C THR A 96 0.09 10.76 24.35
N ALA A 97 1.08 11.00 23.48
CA ALA A 97 1.32 10.17 22.30
C ALA A 97 2.03 8.87 22.66
N THR A 98 1.58 7.77 22.06
CA THR A 98 2.19 6.44 22.14
C THR A 98 2.36 5.87 20.74
N ASP A 99 3.51 5.25 20.48
CA ASP A 99 3.80 4.52 19.26
C ASP A 99 3.58 3.02 19.48
N GLU A 100 2.92 2.36 18.54
CA GLU A 100 2.63 0.94 18.57
C GLU A 100 2.68 0.34 17.16
N ARG A 101 2.60 -0.98 17.06
CA ARG A 101 2.55 -1.70 15.78
C ARG A 101 1.72 -2.97 15.88
N SER A 102 1.22 -3.40 14.73
CA SER A 102 0.75 -4.77 14.54
C SER A 102 1.90 -5.77 14.66
N PRO A 103 1.61 -7.08 14.76
CA PRO A 103 2.57 -8.10 14.39
C PRO A 103 3.04 -7.91 12.93
N VAL A 104 4.19 -8.50 12.60
CA VAL A 104 4.58 -8.68 11.20
C VAL A 104 3.76 -9.83 10.63
N PHE A 105 3.03 -9.58 9.56
CA PHE A 105 2.27 -10.57 8.84
C PHE A 105 3.16 -11.28 7.83
N ALA A 106 3.17 -12.61 7.86
CA ALA A 106 3.91 -13.41 6.92
C ALA A 106 3.30 -13.34 5.50
N PRO A 107 4.09 -13.61 4.44
CA PRO A 107 3.58 -13.73 3.08
C PRO A 107 2.32 -14.59 2.99
N ASN A 108 1.31 -14.09 2.30
CA ASN A 108 0.02 -14.74 2.04
C ASN A 108 -0.80 -15.10 3.29
N ALA A 109 -0.41 -14.63 4.48
CA ALA A 109 -1.14 -14.94 5.70
C ALA A 109 -2.48 -14.20 5.80
N ARG A 110 -2.55 -12.96 5.28
CA ARG A 110 -3.73 -12.10 5.29
C ARG A 110 -3.55 -10.88 4.37
N SER A 111 -4.67 -10.31 3.92
CA SER A 111 -4.73 -9.09 3.10
C SER A 111 -5.44 -7.93 3.80
N ASP A 112 -5.83 -8.08 5.07
CA ASP A 112 -6.54 -7.07 5.82
C ASP A 112 -6.21 -7.16 7.32
N TRP A 113 -6.27 -6.06 8.06
CA TRP A 113 -6.11 -6.03 9.52
C TRP A 113 -6.89 -4.87 10.14
N THR A 114 -7.49 -5.11 11.31
CA THR A 114 -8.21 -4.07 12.07
C THR A 114 -7.30 -3.48 13.13
N LEU A 115 -7.02 -2.19 13.01
CA LEU A 115 -6.39 -1.38 14.05
C LEU A 115 -7.46 -1.02 15.09
N GLN A 116 -7.28 -1.50 16.31
CA GLN A 116 -8.13 -1.19 17.45
C GLN A 116 -7.28 -0.55 18.55
N LEU A 117 -7.63 0.67 18.95
CA LEU A 117 -6.99 1.34 20.08
C LEU A 117 -7.55 0.80 21.40
N GLY A 118 -6.73 0.82 22.46
CA GLY A 118 -7.06 0.23 23.75
C GLY A 118 -8.11 1.02 24.55
N GLY A 119 -8.05 2.36 24.48
CA GLY A 119 -8.99 3.26 25.15
C GLY A 119 -10.12 3.76 24.24
N PRO A 120 -11.35 3.93 24.75
CA PRO A 120 -12.48 4.46 23.96
C PRO A 120 -12.32 5.94 23.57
N GLU A 121 -11.51 6.68 24.32
CA GLU A 121 -11.19 8.09 24.05
C GLU A 121 -9.86 8.26 23.29
N ASP A 122 -9.16 7.16 23.01
CA ASP A 122 -7.89 7.21 22.30
C ASP A 122 -8.12 7.66 20.86
N ARG A 123 -7.23 8.51 20.38
CA ARG A 123 -7.28 9.12 19.07
C ARG A 123 -6.11 8.66 18.24
N LEU A 124 -6.40 8.02 17.10
CA LEU A 124 -5.36 7.75 16.11
C LEU A 124 -4.75 9.09 15.67
N LEU A 125 -3.43 9.14 15.53
CA LEU A 125 -2.69 10.27 14.98
C LEU A 125 -2.18 9.95 13.58
N THR A 126 -1.55 8.78 13.43
CA THR A 126 -1.04 8.29 12.16
C THR A 126 -1.12 6.76 12.10
N ALA A 127 -1.29 6.23 10.90
CA ALA A 127 -1.09 4.81 10.62
C ALA A 127 -0.30 4.68 9.31
N GLU A 128 0.69 3.81 9.31
CA GLU A 128 1.53 3.52 8.16
C GLU A 128 1.57 2.01 7.91
N VAL A 129 1.14 1.60 6.73
CA VAL A 129 1.44 0.25 6.24
C VAL A 129 2.87 0.23 5.75
N GLN A 130 3.65 -0.74 6.22
CA GLN A 130 5.03 -0.94 5.81
C GLN A 130 5.19 -2.29 5.15
N GLN A 131 5.70 -2.29 3.92
CA GLN A 131 6.08 -3.49 3.19
C GLN A 131 7.59 -3.72 3.36
N TYR A 132 7.96 -4.91 3.82
CA TYR A 132 9.36 -5.29 3.92
C TYR A 132 9.98 -5.56 2.55
N GLY A 133 11.25 -5.23 2.41
CA GLY A 133 12.08 -5.44 1.24
C GLY A 133 12.83 -6.77 1.25
N PRO A 134 14.07 -6.80 0.75
CA PRO A 134 14.96 -7.95 0.79
C PRO A 134 15.11 -8.57 2.19
N PRO A 135 15.58 -9.84 2.27
CA PRO A 135 15.84 -10.50 3.53
C PRO A 135 16.74 -9.65 4.45
N PRO A 136 16.47 -9.64 5.77
CA PRO A 136 17.26 -8.86 6.71
C PRO A 136 18.77 -9.14 6.58
N GLN A 137 19.57 -8.09 6.57
CA GLN A 137 21.04 -8.17 6.47
C GLN A 137 21.68 -7.50 7.69
N PRO A 138 22.84 -7.97 8.16
CA PRO A 138 23.58 -7.25 9.19
C PRO A 138 24.15 -5.94 8.63
N ASN A 139 23.97 -4.84 9.34
CA ASN A 139 24.61 -3.57 9.05
C ASN A 139 26.14 -3.75 9.12
N PRO A 140 26.91 -3.33 8.10
CA PRO A 140 28.34 -3.57 8.04
C PRO A 140 29.16 -2.77 9.06
N GLN A 141 28.62 -1.67 9.60
CA GLN A 141 29.27 -0.85 10.63
C GLN A 141 28.91 -1.28 12.06
N THR A 142 27.64 -1.59 12.33
CA THR A 142 27.14 -1.85 13.70
C THR A 142 26.95 -3.35 13.98
N GLY A 143 26.83 -4.18 12.94
CA GLY A 143 26.50 -5.60 13.06
C GLY A 143 25.02 -5.87 13.42
N GLU A 144 24.20 -4.84 13.55
CA GLU A 144 22.77 -4.95 13.87
C GLU A 144 21.99 -5.47 12.66
N MET A 145 20.96 -6.27 12.89
CA MET A 145 20.10 -6.76 11.80
C MET A 145 19.21 -5.62 11.28
N GLU A 146 19.35 -5.29 10.00
CA GLU A 146 18.51 -4.34 9.30
C GLU A 146 17.34 -5.04 8.64
N PHE A 147 16.13 -4.49 8.84
CA PHE A 147 14.91 -4.98 8.23
C PHE A 147 14.39 -3.90 7.27
N PRO A 148 14.78 -3.94 5.99
CA PRO A 148 14.49 -2.84 5.08
C PRO A 148 12.99 -2.73 4.80
N ILE A 149 12.47 -1.51 4.80
CA ILE A 149 11.12 -1.19 4.34
C ILE A 149 11.23 -0.66 2.90
N ARG A 150 10.70 -1.41 1.94
CA ARG A 150 10.74 -1.03 0.53
C ARG A 150 9.65 -0.05 0.15
N ALA A 151 8.52 -0.07 0.86
CA ALA A 151 7.39 0.78 0.57
C ALA A 151 6.55 1.10 1.81
N SER A 152 5.93 2.28 1.81
CA SER A 152 5.05 2.71 2.88
C SER A 152 3.83 3.50 2.39
N TRP A 153 2.70 3.35 3.09
CA TRP A 153 1.43 4.05 2.81
C TRP A 153 0.94 4.70 4.09
N VAL A 154 0.81 6.03 4.08
CA VAL A 154 0.60 6.81 5.29
C VAL A 154 -0.79 7.42 5.32
N LEU A 155 -1.48 7.22 6.43
CA LEU A 155 -2.70 7.92 6.82
C LEU A 155 -2.39 8.84 8.01
N ASN A 156 -2.72 10.12 7.88
CA ASN A 156 -2.75 11.08 8.97
C ASN A 156 -4.20 11.28 9.42
N ALA A 157 -4.50 10.98 10.67
CA ALA A 157 -5.83 11.20 11.22
C ALA A 157 -6.09 12.70 11.43
N SER A 158 -7.34 13.13 11.24
CA SER A 158 -7.79 14.52 11.43
C SER A 158 -9.01 14.62 12.34
#